data_AF-A0A9D3LIL5-F1
#
_entry.id   AF-A0A9D3LIL5-F1
#
_cell.length_a   1.000
_cell.length_b   1.000
_cell.length_c   1.000
_cell.angle_alpha   90.00
_cell.angle_beta   90.00
_cell.angle_gamma   90.00
#
_symmetry.space_group_name_H-M   'P 1'
#
loop_
_entity.id
_entity.type
_entity.pdbx_description
1 polymer ?
#
loop_
_entity_poly.entity_id
_entity_poly.type
_entity_poly.pdbx_seq_one_letter_code
_entity_poly.pdbx_strand_id
1 'polypeptide(L)'
;LLFLTEPNGTITVETQISSNSFKITCSFVGKLNGEIEKYSAKIIDRHNSIKQIKDKEKCEFEFKDLSYLTTYNLTVQVHNEKFSSSPSVP
;
A
#
# COMPACT_ATOMS: atom_id res chain seq x y z
N LEU A 1 -0.79 24.33 -18.16
CA LEU A 1 -0.04 23.77 -17.02
C LEU A 1 -0.90 22.68 -16.38
N LEU A 2 -0.52 21.41 -16.50
CA LEU A 2 -1.13 20.32 -15.72
C LEU A 2 -0.40 20.28 -14.37
N PHE A 3 -1.06 20.78 -13.32
CA PHE A 3 -0.57 20.63 -11.95
C PHE A 3 -0.80 19.17 -11.54
N LEU A 4 0.26 18.35 -11.55
CA LEU A 4 0.23 17.01 -10.99
C LEU A 4 -0.05 17.14 -9.47
N THR A 5 -1.03 16.39 -8.98
CA THR A 5 -1.42 16.33 -7.56
C THR A 5 -1.40 14.88 -7.09
N GLU A 6 -1.49 14.65 -5.78
CA GLU A 6 -1.60 13.30 -5.24
C GLU A 6 -2.85 12.59 -5.80
N PRO A 7 -2.82 11.26 -5.96
CA PRO A 7 -4.02 10.49 -6.23
C PRO A 7 -5.07 10.76 -5.15
N ASN A 8 -6.28 11.11 -5.55
CA ASN A 8 -7.41 11.38 -4.67
C ASN A 8 -8.49 10.32 -4.90
N GLY A 9 -8.76 9.52 -3.87
CA GLY A 9 -9.75 8.45 -3.94
C GLY A 9 -9.68 7.56 -2.72
N THR A 10 -10.32 6.41 -2.83
CA THR A 10 -10.37 5.41 -1.77
C THR A 10 -9.60 4.18 -2.22
N ILE A 11 -8.73 3.68 -1.34
CA ILE A 11 -8.09 2.37 -1.50
C ILE A 11 -8.84 1.37 -0.64
N THR A 12 -9.36 0.31 -1.26
CA THR A 12 -9.96 -0.83 -0.55
C THR A 12 -8.94 -1.94 -0.47
N VAL A 13 -8.65 -2.42 0.74
CA VAL A 13 -7.61 -3.42 1.00
C VAL A 13 -8.25 -4.72 1.51
N GLU A 14 -7.84 -5.83 0.91
CA GLU A 14 -8.14 -7.18 1.38
C GLU A 14 -6.84 -7.85 1.84
N THR A 15 -6.88 -8.50 3.00
CA THR A 15 -5.71 -9.18 3.56
C THR A 15 -6.05 -10.64 3.82
N GLN A 16 -5.20 -11.53 3.31
CA GLN A 16 -5.21 -12.96 3.63
C GLN A 16 -3.99 -13.27 4.50
N ILE A 17 -4.25 -13.86 5.66
CA ILE A 17 -3.21 -14.21 6.63
C ILE A 17 -3.01 -15.73 6.60
N SER A 18 -1.76 -16.16 6.43
CA SER A 18 -1.41 -17.58 6.46
C SER A 18 -0.09 -17.78 7.21
N SER A 19 -0.12 -18.57 8.29
CA SER A 19 1.04 -18.89 9.14
C SER A 19 1.89 -17.66 9.51
N ASN A 20 2.98 -17.43 8.76
CA ASN A 20 3.96 -16.36 8.94
C ASN A 20 3.98 -15.39 7.75
N SER A 21 2.86 -15.25 7.03
CA SER A 21 2.76 -14.44 5.84
C SER A 21 1.45 -13.69 5.73
N PHE A 22 1.51 -12.51 5.12
CA PHE A 22 0.35 -11.72 4.70
C PHE A 22 0.38 -11.57 3.19
N LYS A 23 -0.73 -11.94 2.55
CA LYS A 23 -1.00 -11.60 1.16
C LYS A 23 -2.02 -10.47 1.14
N ILE A 24 -1.68 -9.38 0.45
CA ILE A 24 -2.48 -8.17 0.40
C ILE A 24 -2.87 -7.93 -1.06
N THR A 25 -4.15 -7.76 -1.29
CA THR A 25 -4.71 -7.30 -2.55
C THR A 25 -5.42 -5.98 -2.31
N CYS A 26 -5.39 -5.07 -3.27
CA CYS A 26 -6.16 -3.84 -3.14
C CYS A 26 -6.70 -3.34 -4.47
N SER A 27 -7.63 -2.40 -4.38
CA SER A 27 -8.15 -1.65 -5.51
C SER A 27 -8.22 -0.17 -5.16
N PHE A 28 -7.91 0.68 -6.13
CA PHE A 28 -8.08 2.11 -6.02
C PHE A 28 -9.28 2.56 -6.85
N VAL A 29 -10.14 3.39 -6.25
CA VAL A 29 -11.23 4.08 -6.95
C VAL A 29 -11.06 5.57 -6.72
N GLY A 30 -10.79 6.31 -7.80
CA GLY A 30 -10.62 7.76 -7.71
C GLY A 30 -9.86 8.35 -8.90
N LYS A 31 -9.32 9.54 -8.70
CA LYS A 31 -8.50 10.25 -9.68
C LYS A 31 -7.03 10.05 -9.34
N LEU A 32 -6.30 9.41 -10.25
CA LEU A 32 -4.87 9.18 -10.13
C LEU A 32 -4.03 10.47 -10.31
N ASN A 33 -4.57 11.43 -11.07
CA ASN A 33 -3.92 12.70 -11.39
C ASN A 33 -2.52 12.54 -12.04
N GLY A 34 -2.38 11.52 -12.89
CA GLY A 34 -1.19 11.19 -13.68
C GLY A 34 -1.46 9.96 -14.55
N GLU A 35 -0.55 9.61 -15.46
CA GLU A 35 -0.73 8.47 -16.38
C GLU A 35 -0.25 7.13 -15.79
N ILE A 36 0.74 7.17 -14.88
CA ILE A 36 1.28 5.97 -14.24
C ILE A 36 0.53 5.69 -12.95
N GLU A 37 0.08 4.44 -12.79
CA GLU A 37 -0.51 3.92 -11.56
C GLU A 37 0.43 2.89 -10.95
N LYS A 38 0.88 3.13 -9.73
CA LYS A 38 1.74 2.20 -9.00
C LYS A 38 1.34 2.10 -7.54
N TYR A 39 1.70 0.99 -6.93
CA TYR A 39 1.32 0.67 -5.57
C TYR A 39 2.54 0.33 -4.72
N SER A 40 2.50 0.79 -3.48
CA SER A 40 3.47 0.46 -2.45
C SER A 40 2.75 -0.04 -1.20
N ALA A 41 3.31 -1.04 -0.53
CA ALA A 41 2.85 -1.52 0.76
C ALA A 41 3.98 -1.54 1.78
N LYS A 42 3.65 -1.19 3.02
CA LYS A 42 4.58 -1.16 4.15
C LYS A 42 3.90 -1.81 5.35
N ILE A 43 4.62 -2.69 6.03
CA ILE A 43 4.23 -3.20 7.35
C ILE A 43 5.25 -2.75 8.40
N ILE A 44 4.75 -2.42 9.59
CA ILE A 44 5.56 -2.02 10.73
C ILE A 44 5.10 -2.83 11.94
N ASP A 45 6.01 -3.51 12.63
CA ASP A 45 5.69 -4.18 13.90
C ASP A 45 5.76 -3.22 15.10
N ARG A 46 5.38 -3.72 16.29
CA ARG A 46 5.46 -2.97 17.55
C ARG A 46 6.88 -2.57 17.97
N HIS A 47 7.91 -3.16 17.37
CA HIS A 47 9.33 -2.88 17.62
C HIS A 47 9.92 -1.93 16.56
N ASN A 48 9.07 -1.37 15.68
CA ASN A 48 9.45 -0.52 14.55
C ASN A 48 10.30 -1.22 13.48
N SER A 49 10.26 -2.55 13.38
CA SER A 49 10.82 -3.25 12.22
C SER A 49 9.94 -2.99 11.01
N ILE A 50 10.55 -2.52 9.92
CA ILE A 50 9.84 -2.13 8.69
C ILE A 50 10.13 -3.14 7.59
N LYS A 51 9.08 -3.68 6.96
CA LYS A 51 9.19 -4.32 5.65
C LYS A 51 8.38 -3.52 4.63
N GLN A 52 8.94 -3.27 3.45
CA GLN A 52 8.29 -2.46 2.41
C GLN A 52 8.50 -3.04 1.02
N ILE A 53 7.45 -2.99 0.20
CA ILE A 53 7.47 -3.31 -1.23
C ILE A 53 6.96 -2.06 -1.95
N LYS A 54 7.65 -1.63 -3.00
CA LYS A 54 7.34 -0.39 -3.73
C LYS A 54 7.11 -0.64 -5.22
N ASP A 55 6.48 0.36 -5.85
CA ASP A 55 6.43 0.58 -7.29
C ASP A 55 5.87 -0.61 -8.10
N LYS A 56 4.87 -1.32 -7.55
CA LYS A 56 4.17 -2.40 -8.24
C LYS A 56 3.08 -1.86 -9.14
N GLU A 57 2.98 -2.37 -10.36
CA GLU A 57 1.89 -2.02 -11.30
C GLU A 57 0.54 -2.58 -10.86
N LYS A 58 0.55 -3.73 -10.16
CA LYS A 58 -0.64 -4.34 -9.57
C LYS A 58 -0.61 -4.16 -8.07
N CYS A 59 -1.77 -3.93 -7.47
CA CYS A 59 -1.89 -3.93 -6.03
C CYS A 59 -1.99 -5.36 -5.47
N GLU A 60 -0.88 -6.09 -5.55
CA GLU A 60 -0.70 -7.41 -4.97
C GLU A 60 0.66 -7.49 -4.28
N PHE A 61 0.65 -7.79 -2.98
CA PHE A 61 1.85 -7.87 -2.15
C PHE A 61 1.84 -9.14 -1.32
N GLU A 62 3.04 -9.66 -1.06
CA GLU A 62 3.24 -10.79 -0.17
C GLU A 62 4.40 -10.49 0.78
N PHE A 63 4.11 -10.44 2.07
CA PHE A 63 5.13 -10.35 3.12
C PHE A 63 5.29 -11.74 3.75
N LYS A 64 6.50 -12.28 3.69
CA LYS A 64 6.87 -13.59 4.26
C LYS A 64 7.76 -13.43 5.49
N ASP A 65 7.95 -14.55 6.18
CA ASP A 65 8.85 -14.67 7.32
C ASP A 65 8.54 -13.62 8.38
N LEU A 66 7.25 -13.50 8.69
CA LEU A 66 6.73 -12.66 9.75
C LEU A 66 6.80 -13.39 11.08
N SER A 67 7.03 -12.65 12.15
CA SER A 67 7.04 -13.20 13.49
C SER A 67 5.62 -13.63 13.87
N TYR A 68 5.50 -14.85 14.41
CA TYR A 68 4.23 -15.35 14.92
C TYR A 68 3.71 -14.48 16.06
N LEU A 69 2.38 -14.44 16.22
CA LEU A 69 1.68 -13.70 17.28
C LEU A 69 2.10 -12.23 17.38
N THR A 70 2.57 -11.64 16.27
CA THR A 70 3.00 -10.25 16.19
C THR A 70 1.98 -9.45 15.41
N THR A 71 1.58 -8.30 15.97
CA THR A 71 0.73 -7.33 15.29
C THR A 71 1.57 -6.45 14.38
N TYR A 72 1.09 -6.22 13.17
CA TYR A 72 1.70 -5.33 12.19
C TYR A 72 0.69 -4.27 11.75
N ASN A 73 1.16 -3.03 11.63
CA ASN A 73 0.42 -1.94 11.00
C ASN A 73 0.71 -1.93 9.51
N LEU A 74 -0.33 -2.15 8.69
CA LEU A 74 -0.25 -2.11 7.24
C LEU A 74 -0.55 -0.69 6.73
N THR A 75 0.26 -0.21 5.80
CA THR A 75 -0.01 0.96 4.98
C THR A 75 0.08 0.58 3.51
N VAL A 76 -0.97 0.87 2.74
CA VAL A 76 -0.97 0.75 1.28
C VAL A 76 -1.12 2.15 0.69
N GLN A 77 -0.33 2.46 -0.34
CA GLN A 77 -0.34 3.73 -1.04
C GLN A 77 -0.38 3.49 -2.54
N VAL A 78 -1.24 4.23 -3.23
CA VAL A 78 -1.17 4.37 -4.68
C VAL A 78 -0.35 5.62 -5.00
N HIS A 79 0.46 5.61 -6.04
CA HIS A 79 1.25 6.75 -6.45
C HIS A 79 1.22 6.90 -7.96
N ASN A 80 1.29 8.14 -8.40
CA ASN A 80 1.53 8.48 -9.79
C ASN A 80 3.02 8.73 -10.04
N GLU A 81 3.36 9.25 -11.23
CA GLU A 81 4.74 9.53 -11.65
C GLU A 81 5.54 10.38 -10.65
N LYS A 82 4.86 11.24 -9.88
CA LYS A 82 5.49 12.29 -9.10
C LYS A 82 5.06 12.33 -7.63
N PHE A 83 3.89 11.80 -7.30
CA PHE A 83 3.26 11.95 -5.99
C PHE A 83 2.57 10.67 -5.52
N SER A 84 2.66 10.40 -4.22
CA SER A 84 1.94 9.31 -3.56
C SER A 84 0.65 9.81 -2.93
N SER A 85 -0.40 8.99 -2.91
CA SER A 85 -1.63 9.28 -2.20
C SER A 85 -1.33 9.45 -0.71
N SER A 86 -1.80 10.52 -0.10
CA SER A 86 -1.94 10.60 1.35
C SER A 86 -3.21 9.86 1.77
N PRO A 87 -3.13 8.67 2.41
CA PRO A 87 -4.32 8.02 2.94
C PRO A 87 -4.94 8.91 4.01
N SER A 88 -6.13 9.45 3.75
CA SER A 88 -6.95 10.12 4.76
C SER A 88 -7.63 9.07 5.62
N VAL A 89 -7.30 9.05 6.91
CA VAL A 89 -8.07 8.31 7.92
C VAL A 89 -9.29 9.18 8.25
N PRO A 90 -10.53 8.70 8.06
CA PRO A 90 -11.73 9.42 8.52
C PRO A 90 -11.80 9.48 10.05
#